data_AF-A0A9E1J9Z5-F1
#
_entry.id   AF-A0A9E1J9Z5-F1
#
_cell.length_a   1.000
_cell.length_b   1.000
_cell.length_c   1.000
_cell.angle_alpha   90.00
_cell.angle_beta   90.00
_cell.angle_gamma   90.00
#
_symmetry.space_group_name_H-M   'P 1'
#
loop_
_entity.id
_entity.type
_entity.pdbx_description
1 polymer ?
#
loop_
_entity_poly.entity_id
_entity_poly.type
_entity_poly.pdbx_seq_one_letter_code
_entity_poly.pdbx_strand_id
1 'polypeptide(L)'
;MESLTPRDEDDREPVNIWPLVARPHDAALPSGSNALCAAAGQFAELVSPVLANHLLAPVADRNGDPLLDKTLVKHSGLATAFSLAQQRRWAQALVETGIETVFLKGFANAHTLYPEAYLRIQGDLDILVR
;
A
#
# COMPACT_ATOMS: atom_id res chain seq x y z
N MET A 1 -40.37 0.43 22.19
CA MET A 1 -40.34 0.37 20.71
C MET A 1 -38.90 0.54 20.28
N GLU A 2 -38.14 -0.56 20.28
CA GLU A 2 -36.84 -0.61 19.63
C GLU A 2 -37.07 -0.83 18.14
N SER A 3 -36.67 0.14 17.34
CA SER A 3 -36.72 0.07 15.88
C SER A 3 -35.62 -0.90 15.43
N LEU A 4 -36.01 -2.12 15.06
CA LEU A 4 -35.18 -3.05 14.30
C LEU A 4 -34.96 -2.45 12.91
N THR A 5 -33.89 -1.68 12.72
CA THR A 5 -33.41 -1.35 11.39
C THR A 5 -32.96 -2.65 10.72
N PRO A 6 -33.49 -3.01 9.54
CA PRO A 6 -33.01 -4.16 8.80
C PRO A 6 -31.54 -3.91 8.49
N ARG A 7 -30.66 -4.79 8.97
CA ARG A 7 -29.36 -4.94 8.32
C ARG A 7 -29.67 -5.61 7.00
N ASP A 8 -29.65 -4.84 5.92
CA ASP A 8 -29.42 -5.40 4.59
C ASP A 8 -28.01 -6.01 4.64
N GLU A 9 -27.92 -7.22 5.19
CA GLU A 9 -26.77 -8.10 5.01
C GLU A 9 -26.77 -8.44 3.53
N ASP A 10 -26.03 -7.65 2.76
CA ASP A 10 -25.73 -7.90 1.36
C ASP A 10 -24.95 -9.23 1.34
N ASP A 11 -25.66 -10.35 1.18
CA ASP A 11 -25.18 -11.75 1.12
C ASP A 11 -24.20 -12.02 -0.03
N ARG A 12 -23.55 -11.00 -0.57
CA ARG A 12 -22.58 -11.13 -1.65
C ARG A 12 -21.29 -11.70 -1.09
N GLU A 13 -20.78 -12.73 -1.77
CA GLU A 13 -19.47 -13.29 -1.47
C GLU A 13 -18.37 -12.20 -1.50
N PRO A 14 -17.46 -12.18 -0.53
CA PRO A 14 -16.38 -11.21 -0.49
C PRO A 14 -15.48 -11.36 -1.73
N VAL A 15 -15.13 -10.23 -2.34
CA VAL A 15 -14.25 -10.20 -3.51
C VAL A 15 -12.84 -10.64 -3.11
N ASN A 16 -12.37 -11.73 -3.73
CA ASN A 16 -10.96 -12.12 -3.62
C ASN A 16 -10.09 -11.18 -4.47
N ILE A 17 -9.35 -10.29 -3.80
CA ILE A 17 -8.49 -9.29 -4.45
C ILE A 17 -7.21 -9.89 -5.06
N TRP A 18 -6.77 -11.07 -4.61
CA TRP A 18 -5.45 -11.60 -4.99
C TRP A 18 -5.25 -11.87 -6.48
N PRO A 19 -6.20 -12.46 -7.22
CA PRO A 19 -6.08 -12.59 -8.67
C PRO A 19 -5.89 -11.25 -9.37
N LEU A 20 -6.54 -10.19 -8.88
CA LEU A 20 -6.45 -8.85 -9.42
C LEU A 20 -5.10 -8.19 -9.16
N VAL A 21 -4.41 -8.56 -8.07
CA VAL A 21 -3.04 -8.11 -7.78
C VAL A 21 -2.00 -8.94 -8.55
N ALA A 22 -2.16 -10.27 -8.59
CA ALA A 22 -1.17 -11.17 -9.16
C ALA A 22 -1.19 -11.21 -10.70
N ARG A 23 -2.38 -11.05 -11.30
CA ARG A 23 -2.63 -11.09 -12.74
C ARG A 23 -3.62 -9.99 -13.14
N PRO A 24 -3.23 -8.71 -12.99
CA PRO A 24 -4.16 -7.58 -13.10
C PRO A 24 -4.75 -7.39 -14.51
N HIS A 25 -4.15 -7.97 -15.54
CA HIS A 25 -4.66 -7.91 -16.92
C HIS A 25 -5.57 -9.09 -17.29
N ASP A 26 -5.37 -10.27 -16.68
CA ASP A 26 -6.07 -11.50 -17.04
C ASP A 26 -7.26 -11.82 -16.12
N ALA A 27 -7.19 -11.36 -14.87
CA ALA A 27 -8.22 -11.67 -13.88
C ALA A 27 -9.56 -11.01 -14.24
N ALA A 28 -10.65 -11.77 -14.09
CA ALA A 28 -12.01 -11.27 -14.29
C ALA A 28 -12.34 -10.20 -13.24
N LEU A 29 -12.92 -9.09 -13.67
CA LEU A 29 -13.42 -8.06 -12.76
C LEU A 29 -14.70 -8.56 -12.09
N PRO A 30 -14.85 -8.37 -10.76
CA PRO A 30 -16.11 -8.64 -10.07
C PRO A 30 -17.24 -7.81 -10.65
N SER A 31 -18.43 -8.40 -10.74
CA SER A 31 -19.65 -7.69 -11.10
C SER A 31 -20.09 -6.79 -9.93
N GLY A 32 -19.73 -5.51 -9.99
CA GLY A 32 -20.16 -4.48 -9.04
C GLY A 32 -19.01 -3.62 -8.51
N SER A 33 -18.99 -2.35 -8.91
CA SER A 33 -17.93 -1.40 -8.55
C SER A 33 -17.76 -1.25 -7.02
N ASN A 34 -18.86 -1.23 -6.26
CA ASN A 34 -18.81 -1.05 -4.80
C ASN A 34 -18.07 -2.18 -4.07
N ALA A 35 -18.30 -3.44 -4.46
CA ALA A 35 -17.66 -4.58 -3.82
C ALA A 35 -16.15 -4.62 -4.12
N LEU A 36 -15.78 -4.25 -5.35
CA LEU A 36 -14.37 -4.11 -5.75
C LEU A 36 -13.68 -2.98 -4.97
N CYS A 37 -14.30 -1.81 -4.86
CA CYS A 37 -13.76 -0.70 -4.06
C CYS A 37 -13.63 -1.07 -2.57
N ALA A 38 -14.59 -1.80 -2.00
CA ALA A 38 -14.51 -2.27 -0.62
C ALA A 38 -13.33 -3.23 -0.41
N ALA A 39 -13.13 -4.20 -1.32
CA ALA A 39 -11.99 -5.11 -1.25
C ALA A 39 -10.64 -4.41 -1.48
N ALA A 40 -10.59 -3.42 -2.38
CA ALA A 40 -9.42 -2.58 -2.56
C ALA A 40 -9.10 -1.78 -1.29
N GLY A 41 -10.12 -1.25 -0.61
CA GLY A 41 -9.99 -0.57 0.68
C GLY A 41 -9.41 -1.47 1.77
N GLN A 42 -9.95 -2.69 1.93
CA GLN A 42 -9.41 -3.68 2.88
C GLN A 42 -7.97 -4.05 2.55
N PHE A 43 -7.65 -4.22 1.26
CA PHE A 43 -6.27 -4.46 0.84
C PHE A 43 -5.34 -3.28 1.16
N ALA A 44 -5.81 -2.05 0.98
CA ALA A 44 -5.08 -0.83 1.34
C ALA A 44 -4.80 -0.73 2.85
N GLU A 45 -5.66 -1.25 3.72
CA GLU A 45 -5.39 -1.33 5.16
C GLU A 45 -4.23 -2.29 5.47
N LEU A 46 -4.06 -3.36 4.67
CA LEU A 46 -2.98 -4.34 4.85
C LEU A 46 -1.64 -3.84 4.33
N VAL A 47 -1.61 -3.15 3.19
CA VAL A 47 -0.34 -2.82 2.48
C VAL A 47 -0.04 -1.32 2.38
N SER A 48 -0.89 -0.45 2.94
CA SER A 48 -1.04 1.00 2.70
C SER A 48 -1.83 1.40 1.43
N PRO A 49 -2.54 2.54 1.48
CA PRO A 49 -3.20 3.12 0.33
C PRO A 49 -2.29 3.38 -0.86
N VAL A 50 -1.07 3.89 -0.64
CA VAL A 50 -0.15 4.22 -1.76
C VAL A 50 0.33 2.96 -2.50
N LEU A 51 0.68 1.89 -1.77
CA LEU A 51 1.11 0.63 -2.38
C LEU A 51 -0.07 -0.09 -3.03
N ALA A 52 -1.23 -0.15 -2.38
CA ALA A 52 -2.42 -0.74 -2.94
C ALA A 52 -2.84 -0.04 -4.24
N ASN A 53 -2.81 1.30 -4.27
CA ASN A 53 -3.08 2.07 -5.48
C ASN A 53 -2.08 1.74 -6.61
N HIS A 54 -0.80 1.58 -6.29
CA HIS A 54 0.20 1.18 -7.29
C HIS A 54 -0.08 -0.23 -7.85
N LEU A 55 -0.31 -1.21 -6.98
CA LEU A 55 -0.54 -2.60 -7.37
C LEU A 55 -1.85 -2.80 -8.14
N LEU A 56 -2.89 -2.03 -7.80
CA LEU A 56 -4.21 -2.12 -8.41
C LEU A 56 -4.40 -1.12 -9.56
N ALA A 57 -3.39 -0.33 -9.94
CA ALA A 57 -3.49 0.66 -11.02
C ALA A 57 -4.02 0.05 -12.34
N PRO A 58 -3.53 -1.12 -12.81
CA PRO A 58 -4.07 -1.68 -14.06
C PRO A 58 -5.51 -2.18 -13.92
N VAL A 59 -5.96 -2.50 -12.71
CA VAL A 59 -7.35 -2.88 -12.43
C VAL A 59 -8.24 -1.66 -12.45
N ALA A 60 -7.80 -0.54 -11.86
CA ALA A 60 -8.50 0.75 -11.91
C ALA A 60 -8.66 1.24 -13.36
N ASP A 61 -7.60 1.12 -14.17
CA ASP A 61 -7.62 1.50 -15.59
C ASP A 61 -8.65 0.67 -16.39
N ARG A 62 -8.73 -0.65 -16.12
CA ARG A 62 -9.73 -1.54 -16.74
C ARG A 62 -11.15 -1.27 -16.25
N ASN A 63 -11.30 -0.90 -14.97
CA ASN A 63 -12.59 -0.55 -14.37
C ASN A 63 -13.11 0.82 -14.86
N GLY A 64 -12.21 1.70 -15.32
CA GLY A 64 -12.53 3.04 -15.77
C GLY A 64 -12.67 4.08 -14.65
N ASP A 65 -12.59 3.63 -13.39
CA ASP A 65 -12.73 4.45 -12.19
C ASP A 65 -11.66 4.13 -11.13
N PRO A 66 -11.25 5.12 -10.31
CA PRO A 66 -10.37 4.90 -9.17
C PRO A 66 -10.98 3.91 -8.17
N LEU A 67 -10.19 2.93 -7.72
CA LEU A 67 -10.63 1.95 -6.71
C LEU A 67 -10.44 2.43 -5.27
N LEU A 68 -9.65 3.49 -5.08
CA LEU A 68 -9.30 4.06 -3.77
C LEU A 68 -9.49 5.57 -3.80
N ASP A 69 -9.75 6.15 -2.62
CA ASP A 69 -9.82 7.60 -2.44
C ASP A 69 -8.46 8.25 -2.76
N LYS A 70 -8.43 9.12 -3.79
CA LYS A 70 -7.23 9.82 -4.24
C LYS A 70 -6.59 10.69 -3.16
N THR A 71 -7.38 11.27 -2.27
CA THR A 71 -6.90 12.08 -1.14
C THR A 71 -6.16 11.20 -0.14
N LEU A 72 -6.73 10.04 0.19
CA LEU A 72 -6.11 9.07 1.08
C LEU A 72 -4.79 8.53 0.51
N VAL A 73 -4.79 8.16 -0.78
CA VAL A 73 -3.59 7.71 -1.50
C VAL A 73 -2.51 8.80 -1.48
N LYS A 74 -2.88 10.05 -1.77
CA LYS A 74 -1.96 11.19 -1.74
C LYS A 74 -1.36 11.42 -0.36
N HIS A 75 -2.18 11.42 0.70
CA HIS A 75 -1.69 11.59 2.07
C HIS A 75 -0.77 10.44 2.50
N SER A 76 -1.15 9.20 2.18
CA SER A 76 -0.31 8.02 2.41
C SER A 76 1.04 8.17 1.71
N GLY A 77 1.06 8.57 0.44
CA GLY A 77 2.29 8.76 -0.32
C GLY A 77 3.19 9.86 0.24
N LEU A 78 2.62 10.98 0.66
CA LEU A 78 3.37 12.06 1.31
C LEU A 78 3.98 11.61 2.64
N ALA A 79 3.22 10.87 3.46
CA ALA A 79 3.69 10.34 4.73
C ALA A 79 4.84 9.35 4.51
N THR A 80 4.72 8.42 3.56
CA THR A 80 5.78 7.45 3.26
C THR A 80 7.03 8.11 2.69
N ALA A 81 6.86 9.12 1.83
CA ALA A 81 7.99 9.88 1.27
C ALA A 81 8.73 10.66 2.35
N PHE A 82 8.00 11.29 3.27
CA PHE A 82 8.58 11.98 4.42
C PHE A 82 9.36 11.00 5.32
N SER A 83 8.78 9.85 5.67
CA SER A 83 9.47 8.83 6.46
C SER A 83 10.78 8.36 5.81
N LEU A 84 10.76 8.06 4.50
CA LEU A 84 11.97 7.70 3.76
C LEU A 84 13.03 8.82 3.79
N ALA A 85 12.61 10.08 3.63
CA ALA A 85 13.53 11.22 3.71
C ALA A 85 14.18 11.32 5.11
N GLN A 86 13.41 11.12 6.17
CA GLN A 86 13.92 11.10 7.54
C GLN A 86 14.88 9.93 7.77
N GLN A 87 14.55 8.73 7.29
CA GLN A 87 15.45 7.58 7.39
C GLN A 87 16.78 7.81 6.65
N ARG A 88 16.73 8.39 5.44
CA ARG A 88 17.94 8.78 4.69
C ARG A 88 18.78 9.79 5.45
N ARG A 89 18.15 10.78 6.08
CA ARG A 89 18.85 11.77 6.91
C ARG A 89 19.55 11.10 8.09
N TRP A 90 18.88 10.16 8.78
CA TRP A 90 19.50 9.41 9.88
C TRP A 90 20.61 8.48 9.41
N ALA A 91 20.43 7.81 8.27
CA ALA A 91 21.45 6.98 7.67
C ALA A 91 22.71 7.81 7.34
N GLN A 92 22.54 9.00 6.76
CA GLN A 92 23.64 9.92 6.50
C GLN A 92 24.33 10.34 7.81
N ALA A 93 23.57 10.77 8.81
CA ALA A 93 24.13 11.18 10.10
C ALA A 93 24.93 10.05 10.78
N LEU A 94 24.47 8.79 10.69
CA LEU A 94 25.20 7.63 11.20
C LEU A 94 26.51 7.41 10.45
N VAL A 95 26.51 7.51 9.11
CA VAL A 95 27.73 7.39 8.31
C VAL A 95 28.75 8.48 8.68
N GLU A 96 28.28 9.71 8.92
CA GLU A 96 29.12 10.84 9.33
C GLU A 96 29.79 10.65 10.70
N THR A 97 29.29 9.77 11.56
CA THR A 97 29.97 9.43 12.84
C THR A 97 31.24 8.60 12.66
N GLY A 98 31.44 7.97 11.50
CA GLY A 98 32.53 7.03 11.26
C GLY A 98 32.33 5.65 11.87
N ILE A 99 31.17 5.36 12.47
CA ILE A 99 30.81 4.03 12.98
C ILE A 99 30.53 3.09 11.79
N GLU A 100 31.20 1.93 11.76
CA GLU A 100 30.97 0.92 10.72
C GLU A 100 29.54 0.36 10.84
N THR A 101 28.69 0.72 9.87
CA THR A 101 27.25 0.42 9.89
C THR A 101 26.83 -0.25 8.58
N VAL A 102 26.03 -1.31 8.68
CA VAL A 102 25.37 -1.96 7.54
C VAL A 102 23.86 -1.82 7.67
N PHE A 103 23.22 -1.18 6.69
CA PHE A 103 21.76 -1.08 6.63
C PHE A 103 21.15 -2.37 6.08
N LEU A 104 20.04 -2.81 6.66
CA LEU A 104 19.43 -4.10 6.35
C LEU A 104 17.99 -3.97 5.81
N LYS A 105 17.46 -5.12 5.37
CA LYS A 105 16.04 -5.36 5.05
C LYS A 105 15.44 -4.30 4.10
N GLY A 106 14.34 -3.68 4.54
CA GLY A 106 13.48 -2.87 3.70
C GLY A 106 14.13 -1.58 3.23
N PHE A 107 14.84 -0.88 4.11
CA PHE A 107 15.57 0.32 3.74
C PHE A 107 16.66 0.01 2.70
N ALA A 108 17.43 -1.04 2.92
CA ALA A 108 18.51 -1.44 2.01
C ALA A 108 18.01 -1.88 0.62
N ASN A 109 16.86 -2.55 0.54
CA ASN A 109 16.41 -3.21 -0.70
C ASN A 109 15.18 -2.56 -1.36
N ALA A 110 14.56 -1.52 -0.79
CA ALA A 110 13.33 -0.97 -1.38
C ALA A 110 13.53 -0.46 -2.82
N HIS A 111 14.69 0.14 -3.11
CA HIS A 111 15.00 0.66 -4.44
C HIS A 111 15.21 -0.43 -5.50
N THR A 112 15.44 -1.69 -5.11
CA THR A 112 15.62 -2.80 -6.06
C THR A 112 14.30 -3.53 -6.37
N LEU A 113 13.32 -3.42 -5.48
CA LEU A 113 12.05 -4.14 -5.57
C LEU A 113 10.88 -3.26 -6.04
N TYR A 114 10.99 -1.94 -5.87
CA TYR A 114 9.93 -0.99 -6.19
C TYR A 114 10.45 0.07 -7.16
N PRO A 115 9.63 0.54 -8.12
CA PRO A 115 10.02 1.64 -9.00
C PRO A 115 10.32 2.91 -8.18
N GLU A 116 9.58 3.09 -7.10
CA GLU A 116 9.78 4.17 -6.13
C GLU A 116 9.93 3.57 -4.74
N ALA A 117 11.07 3.83 -4.08
CA ALA A 117 11.40 3.21 -2.79
C ALA A 117 10.38 3.54 -1.67
N TYR A 118 9.69 4.68 -1.76
CA TYR A 118 8.68 5.09 -0.77
C TYR A 118 7.38 4.30 -0.86
N LEU A 119 7.15 3.54 -1.94
CA LEU A 119 5.94 2.70 -2.06
C LEU A 119 5.93 1.60 -0.99
N ARG A 120 7.09 1.18 -0.52
CA ARG A 120 7.21 0.31 0.63
C ARG A 120 7.06 1.16 1.90
N ILE A 121 6.09 0.81 2.75
CA ILE A 121 6.05 1.34 4.12
C ILE A 121 7.34 0.94 4.83
N GLN A 122 8.12 1.93 5.27
CA GLN A 122 9.30 1.74 6.11
C GLN A 122 8.95 2.29 7.50
N GLY A 123 8.63 1.39 8.43
CA GLY A 123 8.28 1.76 9.80
C GLY A 123 9.50 2.02 10.68
N ASP A 124 10.59 1.29 10.42
CA ASP A 124 11.83 1.30 11.17
C ASP A 124 13.06 1.30 10.24
N LEU A 125 14.22 1.55 10.84
CA LEU A 125 15.53 1.53 10.19
C LEU A 125 16.38 0.43 10.83
N ASP A 126 16.47 -0.71 10.15
CA ASP A 126 17.29 -1.83 10.60
C ASP A 126 18.77 -1.58 10.29
N ILE A 127 19.60 -1.61 11.32
CA ILE A 127 21.05 -1.40 11.22
C ILE A 127 21.82 -2.47 11.98
N LEU A 128 22.94 -2.91 11.41
CA LEU A 128 23.97 -3.69 12.08
C LEU A 128 25.18 -2.78 12.30
N VAL A 129 25.60 -2.64 13.56
CA VAL A 129 26.75 -1.82 13.99
C VAL A 129 27.89 -2.75 14.41
N ARG A 130 29.13 -2.42 14.02
CA ARG A 130 30.35 -3.13 14.41
C ARG A 130 31.18 -2.35 15.42
#